data_AF-A0A6J8DBL3-F1
#
_entry.id   AF-A0A6J8DBL3-F1
#
_cell.length_a   1.000
_cell.length_b   1.000
_cell.length_c   1.000
_cell.angle_alpha   90.00
_cell.angle_beta   90.00
_cell.angle_gamma   90.00
#
_symmetry.space_group_name_H-M   'P 1'
#
loop_
_entity.id
_entity.type
_entity.pdbx_description
1 polymer ?
#
loop_
_entity_poly.entity_id
_entity_poly.type
_entity_poly.pdbx_seq_one_letter_code
_entity_poly.pdbx_strand_id
1 'polypeptide(L)'
;MSSNNGILASKNPDVFVKEYDSNEKILGEINEKCTEEVKYFNWKRVQDGEKLRWKEVEEKVSKTAFNDLFNKELELTAFRGHVQIVQTQYIEMRRLRENLKDGNIMIWMDFAENYNCSAVEEIQSAYWNTAMVSLHTMVVYFPEGHTKKLQSMVAVSDLVQHNATTVFTILKKTIPIVKEEYPEFTTVHYLTDSPTSQYRNRYVFQILANHEADFGIKGRWNNLEAGHGKDPCDGLGASVKRTADQAVKQGKCSIQGASDFYAWGMHCEESGSKVKYIFYDQNDYDSASAELLGRPQTNSIPGTMKLHAVVPSLVDSKVL
;
A
#
# COMPACT_ATOMS: atom_id res chain seq x y z
N MET A 1 24.95 -38.81 13.15
CA MET A 1 23.56 -38.46 12.78
C MET A 1 23.17 -37.27 13.64
N SER A 2 23.33 -36.03 13.18
CA SER A 2 22.78 -34.89 13.93
C SER A 2 21.27 -34.97 13.79
N SER A 3 20.58 -35.39 14.85
CA SER A 3 19.14 -35.23 14.92
C SER A 3 18.85 -33.75 14.67
N ASN A 4 18.03 -33.48 13.67
CA ASN A 4 17.61 -32.13 13.33
C ASN A 4 16.65 -31.68 14.44
N ASN A 5 17.20 -31.29 15.59
CA ASN A 5 16.43 -30.85 16.75
C ASN A 5 15.91 -29.44 16.45
N GLY A 6 14.72 -29.37 15.87
CA GLY A 6 14.07 -28.13 15.50
C GLY A 6 12.78 -28.36 14.74
N ILE A 7 11.96 -27.32 14.67
CA ILE A 7 10.74 -27.32 13.87
C ILE A 7 11.03 -26.64 12.55
N LEU A 8 10.72 -27.33 11.46
CA LEU A 8 10.67 -26.75 10.13
C LEU A 8 9.21 -26.45 9.81
N ALA A 9 8.81 -25.21 10.06
CA ALA A 9 7.50 -24.71 9.67
C ALA A 9 7.61 -23.82 8.43
N SER A 10 6.52 -23.74 7.66
CA SER A 10 6.45 -22.82 6.53
C SER A 10 6.62 -21.36 6.97
N LYS A 11 7.37 -20.57 6.19
CA LYS A 11 7.45 -19.11 6.35
C LYS A 11 6.24 -18.38 5.79
N ASN A 12 5.39 -19.07 5.02
CA ASN A 12 4.14 -18.52 4.52
C ASN A 12 3.07 -18.65 5.64
N PRO A 13 2.47 -17.53 6.12
CA PRO A 13 1.50 -17.55 7.20
C PRO A 13 0.27 -18.42 6.92
N ASP A 14 -0.25 -18.41 5.69
CA ASP A 14 -1.43 -19.19 5.31
C ASP A 14 -1.14 -20.70 5.37
N VAL A 15 0.02 -21.11 4.86
CA VAL A 15 0.46 -22.50 4.90
C VAL A 15 0.68 -22.93 6.35
N PHE A 16 1.30 -22.07 7.16
CA PHE A 16 1.52 -22.33 8.58
C PHE A 16 0.22 -22.53 9.34
N VAL A 17 -0.75 -21.62 9.19
CA VAL A 17 -2.05 -21.69 9.89
C VAL A 17 -2.87 -22.90 9.44
N LYS A 18 -2.71 -23.33 8.18
CA LYS A 18 -3.36 -24.54 7.65
C LYS A 18 -2.69 -25.83 8.14
N GLU A 19 -1.37 -25.85 8.21
CA GLU A 19 -0.59 -26.99 8.70
C GLU A 19 -0.82 -27.20 10.19
N TYR A 20 -0.75 -26.12 10.97
CA TYR A 20 -1.03 -26.08 12.39
C TYR A 20 -2.37 -25.42 12.60
N ASP A 21 -3.47 -26.15 12.43
CA ASP A 21 -4.85 -25.67 12.59
C ASP A 21 -5.24 -25.32 14.04
N SER A 22 -4.44 -25.76 15.00
CA SER A 22 -4.65 -25.59 16.43
C SER A 22 -3.32 -25.30 17.14
N ASN A 23 -3.37 -24.62 18.28
CA ASN A 23 -2.17 -24.33 19.06
C ASN A 23 -1.61 -25.62 19.69
N GLU A 24 -2.48 -26.54 20.07
CA GLU A 24 -2.13 -27.85 20.63
C GLU A 24 -1.23 -28.65 19.69
N LYS A 25 -1.50 -28.59 18.38
CA LYS A 25 -0.74 -29.33 17.38
C LYS A 25 0.71 -28.87 17.29
N ILE A 26 0.94 -27.55 17.19
CA ILE A 26 2.30 -27.01 17.11
C ILE A 26 3.03 -27.08 18.45
N LEU A 27 2.33 -26.84 19.57
CA LEU A 27 2.92 -26.99 20.90
C LEU A 27 3.30 -28.45 21.20
N GLY A 28 2.49 -29.42 20.73
CA GLY A 28 2.82 -30.83 20.78
C GLY A 28 4.12 -31.14 20.03
N GLU A 29 4.27 -30.59 18.82
CA GLU A 29 5.49 -30.77 18.03
C GLU A 29 6.71 -30.10 18.65
N ILE A 30 6.57 -28.91 19.26
CA ILE A 30 7.62 -28.26 20.06
C ILE A 30 8.06 -29.17 21.21
N ASN A 31 7.09 -29.73 21.93
CA ASN A 31 7.39 -30.59 23.08
C ASN A 31 8.09 -31.90 22.68
N GLU A 32 7.76 -32.45 21.52
CA GLU A 32 8.36 -33.69 21.01
C GLU A 32 9.76 -33.47 20.42
N LYS A 33 9.95 -32.41 19.62
CA LYS A 33 11.16 -32.23 18.79
C LYS A 33 12.19 -31.29 19.39
N CYS A 34 11.80 -30.39 20.30
CA CYS A 34 12.72 -29.44 20.90
C CYS A 34 13.31 -29.93 22.23
N THR A 35 14.58 -29.61 22.46
CA THR A 35 15.29 -29.83 23.72
C THR A 35 14.77 -28.90 24.83
N GLU A 36 15.15 -29.17 26.08
CA GLU A 36 14.77 -28.33 27.25
C GLU A 36 15.21 -26.86 27.12
N GLU A 37 16.25 -26.60 26.33
CA GLU A 37 16.63 -25.27 25.88
C GLU A 37 16.28 -25.11 24.40
N VAL A 38 15.56 -24.04 24.05
CA VAL A 38 15.13 -23.71 22.69
C VAL A 38 15.91 -22.50 22.20
N LYS A 39 16.56 -22.63 21.04
CA LYS A 39 17.17 -21.52 20.31
C LYS A 39 16.21 -21.03 19.26
N TYR A 40 15.97 -19.72 19.20
CA TYR A 40 15.06 -19.11 18.24
C TYR A 40 15.53 -17.71 17.86
N PHE A 41 15.06 -17.23 16.72
CA PHE A 41 15.31 -15.88 16.25
C PHE A 41 14.09 -15.00 16.48
N ASN A 42 14.32 -13.76 16.92
CA ASN A 42 13.27 -12.76 17.09
C ASN A 42 13.76 -11.39 16.62
N TRP A 43 12.86 -10.59 16.05
CA TRP A 43 13.13 -9.21 15.70
C TRP A 43 13.07 -8.35 16.96
N LYS A 44 14.16 -7.65 17.28
CA LYS A 44 14.21 -6.68 18.38
C LYS A 44 14.78 -5.36 17.91
N ARG A 45 14.33 -4.27 18.54
CA ARG A 45 14.98 -2.96 18.37
C ARG A 45 16.26 -2.95 19.18
N VAL A 46 17.39 -2.92 18.49
CA VAL A 46 18.72 -2.86 19.08
C VAL A 46 19.32 -1.49 18.80
N GLN A 47 20.04 -0.96 19.78
CA GLN A 47 20.80 0.28 19.59
C GLN A 47 21.99 0.01 18.68
N ASP A 48 22.05 0.72 17.55
CA ASP A 48 23.09 0.60 16.54
C ASP A 48 23.67 1.99 16.28
N GLY A 49 24.69 2.34 17.08
CA GLY A 49 25.17 3.71 17.22
C GLY A 49 24.12 4.61 17.86
N GLU A 50 23.79 5.73 17.21
CA GLU A 50 22.80 6.70 17.69
C GLU A 50 21.35 6.36 17.32
N LYS A 51 21.11 5.32 16.51
CA LYS A 51 19.76 4.96 16.02
C LYS A 51 19.33 3.59 16.53
N LEU A 52 18.03 3.46 16.83
CA LEU A 52 17.40 2.16 17.06
C LEU A 52 17.10 1.50 15.71
N ARG A 53 17.57 0.26 15.51
CA ARG A 53 17.30 -0.53 14.31
C ARG A 53 16.72 -1.88 14.68
N TRP A 54 15.80 -2.39 13.85
CA TRP A 54 15.34 -3.76 13.97
C TRP A 54 16.45 -4.70 13.50
N LYS A 55 16.84 -5.65 14.36
CA LYS A 55 17.77 -6.73 14.04
C LYS A 55 17.15 -8.05 14.46
N GLU A 56 17.43 -9.08 13.69
CA GLU A 56 17.14 -10.46 14.08
C GLU A 56 18.20 -10.88 15.10
N VAL A 57 17.75 -11.31 16.27
CA VAL A 57 18.61 -11.69 17.41
C VAL A 57 18.32 -13.14 17.75
N GLU A 58 19.37 -13.96 17.86
CA GLU A 58 19.26 -15.32 18.40
C GLU A 58 19.12 -15.24 19.92
N GLU A 59 18.08 -15.89 20.45
CA GLU A 59 17.86 -16.03 21.87
C GLU A 59 17.73 -17.49 22.26
N LYS A 60 18.01 -17.76 23.54
CA LYS A 60 17.86 -19.06 24.14
C LYS A 60 17.03 -18.95 25.41
N VAL A 61 16.01 -19.78 25.51
CA VAL A 61 15.10 -19.83 26.65
C VAL A 61 14.77 -21.28 26.98
N SER A 62 14.20 -21.54 28.15
CA SER A 62 13.66 -22.86 28.46
C SER A 62 12.49 -23.19 27.54
N LYS A 63 12.26 -24.47 27.27
CA LYS A 63 11.15 -24.96 26.45
C LYS A 63 9.79 -24.46 26.96
N THR A 64 9.59 -24.46 28.27
CA THR A 64 8.38 -23.93 28.89
C THR A 64 8.19 -22.44 28.60
N ALA A 65 9.24 -21.64 28.78
CA ALA A 65 9.17 -20.20 28.49
C ALA A 65 8.96 -19.92 26.98
N PHE A 66 9.54 -20.74 26.11
CA PHE A 66 9.29 -20.64 24.67
C PHE A 66 7.84 -20.97 24.33
N ASN A 67 7.27 -22.04 24.89
CA ASN A 67 5.87 -22.41 24.67
C ASN A 67 4.91 -21.30 25.11
N ASP A 68 5.14 -20.70 26.28
CA ASP A 68 4.31 -19.60 26.78
C ASP A 68 4.39 -18.37 25.87
N LEU A 69 5.61 -17.99 25.47
CA LEU A 69 5.85 -16.89 24.54
C LEU A 69 5.17 -17.16 23.19
N PHE A 70 5.41 -18.34 22.62
CA PHE A 70 4.92 -18.70 21.30
C PHE A 70 3.40 -18.85 21.26
N ASN A 71 2.80 -19.45 22.29
CA ASN A 71 1.36 -19.58 22.40
C ASN A 71 0.69 -18.19 22.47
N LYS A 72 1.26 -17.26 23.25
CA LYS A 72 0.79 -15.88 23.34
C LYS A 72 0.84 -15.15 21.99
N GLU A 73 1.92 -15.31 21.22
CA GLU A 73 2.03 -14.73 19.88
C GLU A 73 1.06 -15.39 18.87
N LEU A 74 0.70 -16.66 19.07
CA LEU A 74 -0.26 -17.39 18.24
C LEU A 74 -1.72 -17.13 18.54
N GLU A 75 -2.06 -16.54 19.69
CA GLU A 75 -3.44 -16.31 20.11
C GLU A 75 -4.28 -15.68 18.98
N LEU A 76 -5.56 -16.04 18.92
CA LEU A 76 -6.49 -15.70 17.84
C LEU A 76 -6.54 -14.20 17.50
N THR A 77 -6.11 -13.30 18.38
CA THR A 77 -6.05 -11.86 18.10
C THR A 77 -4.71 -11.35 17.55
N ALA A 78 -3.61 -12.09 17.70
CA ALA A 78 -2.28 -11.62 17.32
C ALA A 78 -1.87 -12.11 15.92
N PHE A 79 -1.71 -13.43 15.74
CA PHE A 79 -1.26 -13.99 14.47
C PHE A 79 -2.39 -14.64 13.67
N ARG A 80 -3.11 -15.61 14.23
CA ARG A 80 -4.13 -16.37 13.48
C ARG A 80 -5.28 -15.50 13.00
N GLY A 81 -5.80 -14.62 13.86
CA GLY A 81 -6.85 -13.68 13.46
C GLY A 81 -6.35 -12.66 12.45
N HIS A 82 -5.09 -12.24 12.53
CA HIS A 82 -4.49 -11.39 11.51
C HIS A 82 -4.47 -12.10 10.14
N VAL A 83 -4.00 -13.34 10.09
CA VAL A 83 -4.03 -14.16 8.85
C VAL A 83 -5.46 -14.32 8.34
N GLN A 84 -6.42 -14.63 9.21
CA GLN A 84 -7.83 -14.75 8.83
C GLN A 84 -8.40 -13.43 8.28
N ILE A 85 -8.06 -12.30 8.88
CA ILE A 85 -8.49 -10.97 8.41
C ILE A 85 -7.92 -10.72 7.02
N VAL A 86 -6.60 -10.92 6.82
CA VAL A 86 -5.95 -10.75 5.50
C VAL A 86 -6.62 -11.62 4.43
N GLN A 87 -6.85 -12.90 4.72
CA GLN A 87 -7.55 -13.82 3.81
C GLN A 87 -8.96 -13.33 3.47
N THR A 88 -9.72 -12.93 4.50
CA THR A 88 -11.08 -12.42 4.34
C THR A 88 -11.09 -11.14 3.50
N GLN A 89 -10.15 -10.21 3.73
CA GLN A 89 -10.01 -8.98 2.96
C GLN A 89 -9.80 -9.28 1.46
N TYR A 90 -8.88 -10.19 1.13
CA TYR A 90 -8.66 -10.57 -0.27
C TYR A 90 -9.90 -11.19 -0.93
N ILE A 91 -10.64 -12.04 -0.21
CA ILE A 91 -11.87 -12.64 -0.71
C ILE A 91 -12.92 -11.54 -0.99
N GLU A 92 -13.15 -10.64 -0.03
CA GLU A 92 -14.15 -9.58 -0.16
C GLU A 92 -13.75 -8.53 -1.21
N MET A 93 -12.47 -8.20 -1.34
CA MET A 93 -11.98 -7.29 -2.38
C MET A 93 -12.10 -7.90 -3.78
N ARG A 94 -11.78 -9.19 -3.91
CA ARG A 94 -12.00 -9.92 -5.16
C ARG A 94 -13.49 -9.92 -5.51
N ARG A 95 -14.35 -10.20 -4.53
CA ARG A 95 -15.80 -10.16 -4.69
C ARG A 95 -16.29 -8.78 -5.10
N LEU A 96 -15.81 -7.71 -4.46
CA LEU A 96 -16.15 -6.33 -4.81
C LEU A 96 -15.78 -6.03 -6.25
N ARG A 97 -14.54 -6.34 -6.65
CA ARG A 97 -14.04 -6.14 -8.02
C ARG A 97 -14.85 -6.90 -9.06
N GLU A 98 -15.19 -8.16 -8.79
CA GLU A 98 -15.94 -9.02 -9.71
C GLU A 98 -17.44 -8.67 -9.77
N ASN A 99 -17.96 -7.92 -8.79
CA ASN A 99 -19.39 -7.57 -8.69
C ASN A 99 -19.60 -6.05 -8.57
N LEU A 100 -18.78 -5.25 -9.25
CA LEU A 100 -18.98 -3.80 -9.34
C LEU A 100 -20.31 -3.51 -10.03
N LYS A 101 -21.18 -2.76 -9.33
CA LYS A 101 -22.45 -2.28 -9.88
C LYS A 101 -22.19 -1.20 -10.91
N ASP A 102 -23.14 -1.01 -11.83
CA ASP A 102 -23.11 0.14 -12.73
C ASP A 102 -23.02 1.46 -11.93
N GLY A 103 -22.22 2.38 -12.46
CA GLY A 103 -21.88 3.64 -11.81
C GLY A 103 -20.92 3.50 -10.61
N ASN A 104 -20.38 2.31 -10.32
CA ASN A 104 -19.38 2.10 -9.29
C ASN A 104 -18.03 1.71 -9.91
N ILE A 105 -16.95 2.30 -9.40
CA ILE A 105 -15.58 1.92 -9.75
C ILE A 105 -14.80 1.52 -8.49
N MET A 106 -13.73 0.75 -8.65
CA MET A 106 -12.77 0.50 -7.58
C MET A 106 -11.40 1.03 -7.99
N ILE A 107 -10.73 1.78 -7.13
CA ILE A 107 -9.36 2.24 -7.35
C ILE A 107 -8.46 1.63 -6.29
N TRP A 108 -7.63 0.68 -6.72
CA TRP A 108 -6.52 0.19 -5.90
C TRP A 108 -5.35 1.15 -6.09
N MET A 109 -4.76 1.64 -5.00
CA MET A 109 -3.64 2.58 -5.10
C MET A 109 -2.59 2.39 -4.03
N ASP A 110 -1.32 2.61 -4.41
CA ASP A 110 -0.17 2.53 -3.50
C ASP A 110 0.98 3.44 -3.97
N PHE A 111 1.90 3.78 -3.06
CA PHE A 111 3.16 4.42 -3.40
C PHE A 111 4.18 3.36 -3.79
N ALA A 112 4.66 3.42 -5.03
CA ALA A 112 5.85 2.67 -5.39
C ALA A 112 7.08 3.30 -4.72
N GLU A 113 8.10 2.48 -4.44
CA GLU A 113 9.42 3.00 -4.09
C GLU A 113 9.89 4.01 -5.15
N ASN A 114 10.39 5.16 -4.69
CA ASN A 114 10.84 6.26 -5.55
C ASN A 114 11.81 5.76 -6.64
N TYR A 115 11.66 6.33 -7.83
CA TYR A 115 12.54 6.07 -8.96
C TYR A 115 13.83 6.90 -8.81
N ASN A 116 14.98 6.24 -8.87
CA ASN A 116 16.28 6.91 -8.82
C ASN A 116 16.73 7.26 -10.24
N CYS A 117 16.87 8.55 -10.54
CA CYS A 117 17.30 9.02 -11.85
C CYS A 117 18.79 8.73 -12.08
N SER A 118 19.13 7.64 -12.76
CA SER A 118 20.53 7.37 -13.14
C SER A 118 20.92 8.11 -14.43
N ALA A 119 22.10 8.76 -14.43
CA ALA A 119 22.72 9.27 -15.66
C ALA A 119 23.54 8.19 -16.36
N VAL A 120 23.52 8.16 -17.70
CA VAL A 120 24.28 7.20 -18.53
C VAL A 120 25.77 7.56 -18.59
N GLU A 121 26.12 8.84 -18.41
CA GLU A 121 27.51 9.32 -18.31
C GLU A 121 27.79 9.78 -16.87
N GLU A 122 28.41 8.91 -16.06
CA GLU A 122 28.88 9.29 -14.73
C GLU A 122 30.16 10.13 -14.84
N ILE A 123 30.01 11.45 -14.75
CA ILE A 123 31.10 12.29 -14.21
C ILE A 123 31.16 11.94 -12.72
N GLN A 124 32.34 11.58 -12.21
CA GLN A 124 32.60 11.12 -10.82
C GLN A 124 32.00 11.99 -9.69
N SER A 125 31.45 13.16 -9.98
CA SER A 125 30.78 14.07 -9.05
C SER A 125 29.28 13.80 -8.83
N ALA A 126 28.60 13.00 -9.67
CA ALA A 126 27.14 12.78 -9.58
C ALA A 126 26.70 11.80 -8.47
N TYR A 127 27.65 11.23 -7.72
CA TYR A 127 27.41 10.14 -6.77
C TYR A 127 26.68 10.55 -5.48
N TRP A 128 26.51 11.85 -5.21
CA TRP A 128 26.07 12.34 -3.89
C TRP A 128 24.63 12.86 -3.83
N ASN A 129 23.92 13.02 -4.95
CA ASN A 129 22.51 13.47 -4.91
C ASN A 129 21.75 13.07 -6.19
N THR A 130 21.38 11.80 -6.30
CA THR A 130 20.51 11.33 -7.38
C THR A 130 19.11 11.91 -7.20
N ALA A 131 18.60 12.61 -8.21
CA ALA A 131 17.21 13.07 -8.21
C ALA A 131 16.28 11.86 -8.07
N MET A 132 15.26 11.99 -7.22
CA MET A 132 14.27 10.95 -6.99
C MET A 132 12.91 11.41 -7.49
N VAL A 133 12.23 10.53 -8.21
CA VAL A 133 10.86 10.75 -8.69
C VAL A 133 9.92 9.89 -7.87
N SER A 134 8.91 10.51 -7.25
CA SER A 134 7.85 9.77 -6.59
C SER A 134 6.85 9.24 -7.61
N LEU A 135 6.51 7.96 -7.47
CA LEU A 135 5.52 7.28 -8.30
C LEU A 135 4.41 6.75 -7.41
N HIS A 136 3.19 7.19 -7.68
CA HIS A 136 1.99 6.65 -7.06
C HIS A 136 1.19 5.88 -8.10
N THR A 137 1.03 4.59 -7.88
CA THR A 137 0.44 3.66 -8.84
C THR A 137 -1.02 3.42 -8.49
N MET A 138 -1.86 3.41 -9.52
CA MET A 138 -3.30 3.22 -9.40
C MET A 138 -3.79 2.22 -10.43
N VAL A 139 -4.65 1.30 -10.01
CA VAL A 139 -5.38 0.39 -10.90
C VAL A 139 -6.87 0.64 -10.71
N VAL A 140 -7.48 1.27 -11.71
CA VAL A 140 -8.92 1.54 -11.75
C VAL A 140 -9.61 0.32 -12.36
N TYR A 141 -10.58 -0.24 -11.66
CA TYR A 141 -11.46 -1.30 -12.14
C TYR A 141 -12.84 -0.76 -12.42
N PHE A 142 -13.40 -1.18 -13.54
CA PHE A 142 -14.71 -0.76 -14.03
C PHE A 142 -15.72 -1.91 -13.96
N PRO A 143 -17.03 -1.61 -13.96
CA PRO A 143 -18.07 -2.64 -13.96
C PRO A 143 -18.05 -3.45 -15.26
N GLU A 144 -18.61 -4.67 -15.23
CA GLU A 144 -18.58 -5.61 -16.35
C GLU A 144 -19.16 -5.04 -17.65
N GLY A 145 -20.17 -4.16 -17.55
CA GLY A 145 -20.79 -3.49 -18.68
C GLY A 145 -19.93 -2.41 -19.36
N HIS A 146 -18.81 -1.99 -18.76
CA HIS A 146 -17.92 -1.01 -19.37
C HIS A 146 -17.05 -1.64 -20.46
N THR A 147 -16.78 -0.87 -21.52
CA THR A 147 -15.83 -1.19 -22.61
C THR A 147 -14.42 -1.62 -22.16
N LYS A 148 -13.96 -1.22 -20.96
CA LYS A 148 -12.66 -1.62 -20.38
C LYS A 148 -12.90 -2.31 -19.04
N LYS A 149 -12.13 -3.36 -18.76
CA LYS A 149 -12.13 -4.00 -17.43
C LYS A 149 -11.33 -3.21 -16.39
N LEU A 150 -10.22 -2.60 -16.82
CA LEU A 150 -9.35 -1.82 -15.96
C LEU A 150 -8.56 -0.75 -16.73
N GLN A 151 -8.04 0.22 -16.00
CA GLN A 151 -7.10 1.24 -16.46
C GLN A 151 -5.98 1.40 -15.43
N SER A 152 -4.73 1.19 -15.85
CA SER A 152 -3.55 1.47 -15.02
C SER A 152 -3.19 2.95 -15.13
N MET A 153 -2.85 3.57 -14.01
CA MET A 153 -2.44 4.98 -13.96
C MET A 153 -1.23 5.16 -13.03
N VAL A 154 -0.37 6.14 -13.32
CA VAL A 154 0.77 6.49 -12.49
C VAL A 154 0.84 8.00 -12.32
N ALA A 155 0.73 8.47 -11.08
CA ALA A 155 1.02 9.86 -10.76
C ALA A 155 2.51 10.03 -10.46
N VAL A 156 3.10 11.08 -11.04
CA VAL A 156 4.54 11.34 -11.11
C VAL A 156 4.81 12.74 -10.55
N SER A 157 5.78 12.86 -9.65
CA SER A 157 6.19 14.15 -9.09
C SER A 157 7.59 14.11 -8.49
N ASP A 158 8.25 15.27 -8.40
CA ASP A 158 9.51 15.45 -7.67
C ASP A 158 9.25 15.54 -6.15
N LEU A 159 7.99 15.63 -5.73
CA LEU A 159 7.59 15.63 -4.32
C LEU A 159 7.67 14.21 -3.74
N VAL A 160 8.72 13.93 -2.98
CA VAL A 160 8.93 12.63 -2.32
C VAL A 160 8.13 12.44 -1.02
N GLN A 161 7.23 13.36 -0.69
CA GLN A 161 6.42 13.29 0.51
C GLN A 161 5.27 12.30 0.31
N HIS A 162 5.24 11.25 1.12
CA HIS A 162 4.13 10.29 1.11
C HIS A 162 3.22 10.56 2.31
N ASN A 163 2.27 11.48 2.12
CA ASN A 163 1.31 11.87 3.15
C ASN A 163 -0.12 12.02 2.58
N ALA A 164 -1.11 12.22 3.46
CA ALA A 164 -2.51 12.38 3.05
C ALA A 164 -2.76 13.59 2.12
N THR A 165 -1.98 14.68 2.23
CA THR A 165 -2.07 15.83 1.33
C THR A 165 -1.63 15.46 -0.08
N THR A 166 -0.55 14.68 -0.22
CA THR A 166 -0.12 14.13 -1.51
C THR A 166 -1.22 13.25 -2.10
N VAL A 167 -1.82 12.37 -1.30
CA VAL A 167 -2.95 11.53 -1.74
C VAL A 167 -4.11 12.40 -2.22
N PHE A 168 -4.49 13.44 -1.47
CA PHE A 168 -5.55 14.36 -1.90
C PHE A 168 -5.22 15.07 -3.21
N THR A 169 -3.98 15.54 -3.37
CA THR A 169 -3.48 16.17 -4.60
C THR A 169 -3.64 15.22 -5.80
N ILE A 170 -3.23 13.96 -5.64
CA ILE A 170 -3.36 12.92 -6.66
C ILE A 170 -4.83 12.67 -6.98
N LEU A 171 -5.71 12.54 -5.98
CA LEU A 171 -7.15 12.36 -6.20
C LEU A 171 -7.77 13.52 -7.02
N LYS A 172 -7.37 14.77 -6.75
CA LYS A 172 -7.82 15.95 -7.52
C LYS A 172 -7.41 15.92 -8.99
N LYS A 173 -6.35 15.20 -9.35
CA LYS A 173 -5.93 14.99 -10.74
C LYS A 173 -6.54 13.74 -11.36
N THR A 174 -6.59 12.64 -10.60
CA THR A 174 -7.05 11.33 -11.07
C THR A 174 -8.56 11.30 -11.33
N ILE A 175 -9.37 11.82 -10.42
CA ILE A 175 -10.84 11.70 -10.52
C ILE A 175 -11.39 12.37 -11.79
N PRO A 176 -10.97 13.59 -12.18
CA PRO A 176 -11.38 14.19 -13.45
C PRO A 176 -11.09 13.30 -14.67
N ILE A 177 -9.90 12.70 -14.73
CA ILE A 177 -9.50 11.81 -15.84
C ILE A 177 -10.38 10.57 -15.89
N VAL A 178 -10.70 9.98 -14.73
CA VAL A 178 -11.60 8.82 -14.67
C VAL A 178 -13.03 9.21 -15.03
N LYS A 179 -13.47 10.44 -14.73
CA LYS A 179 -14.79 10.95 -15.14
C LYS A 179 -14.90 11.19 -16.62
N GLU A 180 -13.81 11.58 -17.29
CA GLU A 180 -13.79 11.66 -18.74
C GLU A 180 -13.96 10.27 -19.39
N GLU A 181 -13.39 9.23 -18.78
CA GLU A 181 -13.51 7.85 -19.26
C GLU A 181 -14.88 7.23 -18.96
N TYR A 182 -15.46 7.47 -17.78
CA TYR A 182 -16.72 6.85 -17.34
C TYR A 182 -17.69 7.88 -16.70
N PRO A 183 -18.24 8.85 -17.45
CA PRO A 183 -18.95 10.01 -16.89
C PRO A 183 -20.10 9.72 -15.92
N GLU A 184 -20.73 8.55 -16.03
CA GLU A 184 -21.87 8.11 -15.25
C GLU A 184 -21.52 7.57 -13.85
N PHE A 185 -20.23 7.44 -13.50
CA PHE A 185 -19.87 6.88 -12.21
C PHE A 185 -20.20 7.83 -11.06
N THR A 186 -20.84 7.27 -10.04
CA THR A 186 -21.35 8.00 -8.87
C THR A 186 -20.64 7.59 -7.58
N THR A 187 -19.99 6.43 -7.56
CA THR A 187 -19.33 5.88 -6.37
C THR A 187 -17.96 5.31 -6.71
N VAL A 188 -16.97 5.62 -5.87
CA VAL A 188 -15.62 5.06 -5.94
C VAL A 188 -15.29 4.32 -4.65
N HIS A 189 -14.76 3.11 -4.79
CA HIS A 189 -14.22 2.31 -3.69
C HIS A 189 -12.70 2.38 -3.75
N TYR A 190 -12.10 3.16 -2.86
CA TYR A 190 -10.66 3.20 -2.67
C TYR A 190 -10.21 1.97 -1.91
N LEU A 191 -9.07 1.44 -2.34
CA LEU A 191 -8.42 0.31 -1.73
C LEU A 191 -6.93 0.62 -1.60
N THR A 192 -6.47 0.70 -0.36
CA THR A 192 -5.12 1.15 -0.03
C THR A 192 -4.53 0.31 1.08
N ASP A 193 -3.21 0.36 1.18
CA ASP A 193 -2.48 -0.03 2.37
C ASP A 193 -2.82 0.87 3.56
N SER A 194 -2.25 0.55 4.71
CA SER A 194 -2.56 1.20 5.99
C SER A 194 -1.46 2.00 6.70
N PRO A 195 -0.38 2.49 6.04
CA PRO A 195 0.49 3.47 6.67
C PRO A 195 -0.29 4.69 7.17
N THR A 196 -0.08 5.03 8.44
CA THR A 196 -0.77 6.15 9.09
C THR A 196 -0.35 7.50 8.53
N SER A 197 0.86 7.62 7.95
CA SER A 197 1.28 8.85 7.28
C SER A 197 0.45 9.14 6.02
N GLN A 198 0.03 8.09 5.30
CA GLN A 198 -0.53 8.19 3.95
C GLN A 198 -2.05 8.01 3.94
N TYR A 199 -2.52 6.81 4.30
CA TYR A 199 -3.89 6.37 3.98
C TYR A 199 -4.79 6.19 5.20
N ARG A 200 -4.22 5.80 6.34
CA ARG A 200 -5.02 5.48 7.54
C ARG A 200 -4.86 6.56 8.62
N ASN A 201 -5.43 7.75 8.37
CA ASN A 201 -5.39 8.89 9.29
C ASN A 201 -6.61 9.80 9.19
N ARG A 202 -6.68 10.77 10.11
CA ARG A 202 -7.79 11.74 10.21
C ARG A 202 -8.01 12.58 8.95
N TYR A 203 -6.95 12.85 8.18
CA TYR A 203 -7.07 13.67 6.97
C TYR A 203 -7.74 12.88 5.85
N VAL A 204 -7.46 11.57 5.73
CA VAL A 204 -8.20 10.71 4.81
C VAL A 204 -9.67 10.62 5.17
N PHE A 205 -10.02 10.60 6.45
CA PHE A 205 -11.43 10.66 6.87
C PHE A 205 -12.07 12.00 6.51
N GLN A 206 -11.31 13.10 6.59
CA GLN A 206 -11.78 14.41 6.18
C GLN A 206 -11.97 14.51 4.65
N ILE A 207 -11.06 13.95 3.86
CA ILE A 207 -11.21 13.81 2.41
C ILE A 207 -12.49 13.03 2.11
N LEU A 208 -12.67 11.89 2.78
CA LEU A 208 -13.80 11.01 2.55
C LEU A 208 -15.14 11.65 2.96
N ALA A 209 -15.18 12.38 4.07
CA ALA A 209 -16.38 13.07 4.55
C ALA A 209 -16.84 14.20 3.61
N ASN A 210 -15.91 14.82 2.87
CA ASN A 210 -16.21 15.91 1.93
C ASN A 210 -16.16 15.44 0.47
N HIS A 211 -16.01 14.14 0.23
CA HIS A 211 -15.70 13.59 -1.09
C HIS A 211 -16.75 13.94 -2.15
N GLU A 212 -18.04 13.94 -1.76
CA GLU A 212 -19.13 14.32 -2.66
C GLU A 212 -19.14 15.82 -2.97
N ALA A 213 -18.73 16.68 -2.03
CA ALA A 213 -18.57 18.11 -2.27
C ALA A 213 -17.35 18.40 -3.15
N ASP A 214 -16.23 17.73 -2.89
CA ASP A 214 -14.95 17.95 -3.59
C ASP A 214 -14.99 17.40 -5.02
N PHE A 215 -15.64 16.25 -5.21
CA PHE A 215 -15.55 15.48 -6.45
C PHE A 215 -16.90 15.19 -7.09
N GLY A 216 -18.03 15.53 -6.47
CA GLY A 216 -19.37 15.23 -7.03
C GLY A 216 -19.71 13.75 -7.08
N ILE A 217 -19.01 12.91 -6.31
CA ILE A 217 -19.17 11.45 -6.26
C ILE A 217 -18.96 10.95 -4.83
N LYS A 218 -19.55 9.81 -4.49
CA LYS A 218 -19.41 9.20 -3.17
C LYS A 218 -18.11 8.42 -3.09
N GLY A 219 -17.34 8.66 -2.03
CA GLY A 219 -16.15 7.88 -1.72
C GLY A 219 -16.42 6.81 -0.67
N ARG A 220 -15.79 5.65 -0.82
CA ARG A 220 -15.66 4.63 0.22
C ARG A 220 -14.21 4.23 0.33
N TRP A 221 -13.69 4.05 1.54
CA TRP A 221 -12.28 3.76 1.75
C TRP A 221 -12.10 2.41 2.45
N ASN A 222 -11.41 1.48 1.81
CA ASN A 222 -11.11 0.16 2.33
C ASN A 222 -9.60 0.06 2.58
N ASN A 223 -9.21 -0.34 3.79
CA ASN A 223 -7.82 -0.38 4.21
C ASN A 223 -7.36 -1.83 4.41
N LEU A 224 -6.26 -2.20 3.74
CA LEU A 224 -5.61 -3.51 3.86
C LEU A 224 -4.82 -3.65 5.16
N GLU A 225 -4.87 -4.81 5.81
CA GLU A 225 -4.02 -5.09 6.97
C GLU A 225 -2.55 -5.28 6.56
N ALA A 226 -1.62 -4.83 7.41
CA ALA A 226 -0.19 -4.92 7.12
C ALA A 226 0.23 -6.37 6.82
N GLY A 227 1.21 -6.58 5.93
CA GLY A 227 1.62 -7.94 5.59
C GLY A 227 0.60 -8.70 4.72
N HIS A 228 -0.37 -8.00 4.12
CA HIS A 228 -1.28 -8.55 3.10
C HIS A 228 -0.53 -9.13 1.89
N GLY A 229 0.70 -8.74 1.62
CA GLY A 229 1.49 -9.28 0.50
C GLY A 229 1.50 -8.34 -0.69
N LYS A 230 1.71 -8.88 -1.89
CA LYS A 230 1.90 -8.10 -3.11
C LYS A 230 0.60 -7.80 -3.80
N ASP A 231 0.47 -6.58 -4.30
CA ASP A 231 -0.74 -6.09 -4.94
C ASP A 231 -0.54 -5.74 -6.44
N PRO A 232 -1.60 -5.36 -7.18
CA PRO A 232 -1.46 -4.94 -8.58
C PRO A 232 -0.62 -3.67 -8.77
N CYS A 233 -0.59 -2.78 -7.78
CA CYS A 233 0.11 -1.50 -7.79
C CYS A 233 1.63 -1.70 -7.69
N ASP A 234 2.09 -2.66 -6.89
CA ASP A 234 3.47 -3.16 -6.84
C ASP A 234 3.94 -3.59 -8.24
N GLY A 235 3.12 -4.41 -8.91
CA GLY A 235 3.43 -4.93 -10.25
C GLY A 235 3.51 -3.82 -11.30
N LEU A 236 2.58 -2.85 -11.23
CA LEU A 236 2.58 -1.68 -12.10
C LEU A 236 3.84 -0.83 -11.88
N GLY A 237 4.18 -0.52 -10.63
CA GLY A 237 5.37 0.26 -10.30
C GLY A 237 6.66 -0.42 -10.76
N ALA A 238 6.79 -1.72 -10.51
CA ALA A 238 7.94 -2.52 -10.97
C ALA A 238 8.02 -2.62 -12.50
N SER A 239 6.89 -2.62 -13.21
CA SER A 239 6.89 -2.63 -14.68
C SER A 239 7.35 -1.29 -15.22
N VAL A 240 6.73 -0.19 -14.77
CA VAL A 240 7.01 1.17 -15.26
C VAL A 240 8.47 1.56 -15.00
N LYS A 241 8.97 1.36 -13.77
CA LYS A 241 10.38 1.66 -13.43
C LYS A 241 11.37 0.89 -14.31
N ARG A 242 11.11 -0.40 -14.52
CA ARG A 242 11.96 -1.25 -15.36
C ARG A 242 11.98 -0.80 -16.82
N THR A 243 10.83 -0.41 -17.37
CA THR A 243 10.75 0.09 -18.75
C THR A 243 11.46 1.44 -18.87
N ALA A 244 11.31 2.33 -17.89
CA ALA A 244 12.05 3.60 -17.83
C ALA A 244 13.57 3.37 -17.80
N ASP A 245 14.04 2.51 -16.89
CA ASP A 245 15.45 2.13 -16.80
C ASP A 245 16.00 1.54 -18.09
N GLN A 246 15.23 0.70 -18.77
CA GLN A 246 15.64 0.13 -20.05
C GLN A 246 15.74 1.20 -21.14
N ALA A 247 14.81 2.15 -21.18
CA ALA A 247 14.85 3.25 -22.15
C ALA A 247 16.07 4.16 -21.92
N VAL A 248 16.37 4.49 -20.66
CA VAL A 248 17.57 5.26 -20.28
C VAL A 248 18.84 4.49 -20.66
N LYS A 249 18.96 3.22 -20.27
CA LYS A 249 20.14 2.38 -20.58
C LYS A 249 20.37 2.17 -22.08
N GLN A 250 19.32 2.23 -22.88
CA GLN A 250 19.41 2.13 -24.34
C GLN A 250 19.70 3.47 -25.02
N GLY A 251 19.85 4.56 -24.25
CA GLY A 251 20.05 5.91 -24.79
C GLY A 251 18.83 6.46 -25.52
N LYS A 252 17.63 5.91 -25.28
CA LYS A 252 16.38 6.35 -25.92
C LYS A 252 15.77 7.59 -25.27
N CYS A 253 16.06 7.80 -23.99
CA CYS A 253 15.65 8.98 -23.24
C CYS A 253 16.66 9.28 -22.13
N SER A 254 16.59 10.50 -21.59
CA SER A 254 17.24 10.87 -20.33
C SER A 254 16.14 11.24 -19.35
N ILE A 255 16.18 10.68 -18.15
CA ILE A 255 15.22 10.98 -17.08
C ILE A 255 16.00 11.52 -15.90
N GLN A 256 15.94 12.83 -15.68
CA GLN A 256 16.66 13.53 -14.61
C GLN A 256 15.71 14.08 -13.52
N GLY A 257 14.40 13.96 -13.71
CA GLY A 257 13.38 14.36 -12.74
C GLY A 257 11.98 13.96 -13.19
N ALA A 258 10.97 14.39 -12.44
CA ALA A 258 9.59 13.98 -12.66
C ALA A 258 9.02 14.50 -13.98
N SER A 259 9.41 15.70 -14.40
CA SER A 259 9.02 16.25 -15.71
C SER A 259 9.49 15.37 -16.87
N ASP A 260 10.74 14.90 -16.82
CA ASP A 260 11.29 14.02 -17.85
C ASP A 260 10.61 12.65 -17.82
N PHE A 261 10.39 12.11 -16.62
CA PHE A 261 9.70 10.85 -16.44
C PHE A 261 8.27 10.92 -16.99
N TYR A 262 7.56 12.01 -16.72
CA TYR A 262 6.22 12.26 -17.24
C TYR A 262 6.22 12.37 -18.76
N ALA A 263 7.13 13.16 -19.35
CA ALA A 263 7.27 13.28 -20.79
C ALA A 263 7.54 11.93 -21.47
N TRP A 264 8.43 11.12 -20.89
CA TRP A 264 8.68 9.74 -21.33
C TRP A 264 7.42 8.87 -21.23
N GLY A 265 6.66 8.99 -20.13
CA GLY A 265 5.40 8.28 -19.92
C GLY A 265 4.35 8.64 -20.97
N MET A 266 4.20 9.93 -21.28
CA MET A 266 3.32 10.42 -22.34
C MET A 266 3.71 9.87 -23.71
N HIS A 267 5.00 9.84 -24.05
CA HIS A 267 5.46 9.21 -25.28
C HIS A 267 5.15 7.71 -25.34
N CYS A 268 5.22 7.03 -24.20
CA CYS A 268 4.83 5.62 -24.08
C CYS A 268 3.32 5.44 -24.33
N GLU A 269 2.46 6.34 -23.82
CA GLU A 269 1.02 6.35 -24.12
C GLU A 269 0.76 6.50 -25.62
N GLU A 270 1.38 7.49 -26.27
CA GLU A 270 1.27 7.72 -27.71
C GLU A 270 1.74 6.51 -28.53
N SER A 271 2.72 5.78 -28.01
CA SER A 271 3.25 4.54 -28.62
C SER A 271 2.41 3.30 -28.32
N GLY A 272 1.24 3.44 -27.68
CA GLY A 272 0.27 2.37 -27.45
C GLY A 272 0.33 1.72 -26.06
N SER A 273 1.07 2.28 -25.11
CA SER A 273 0.97 1.88 -23.70
C SER A 273 -0.45 2.11 -23.18
N LYS A 274 -0.94 1.18 -22.36
CA LYS A 274 -2.23 1.32 -21.69
C LYS A 274 -2.13 2.00 -20.32
N VAL A 275 -0.93 2.42 -19.89
CA VAL A 275 -0.73 3.12 -18.63
C VAL A 275 -0.92 4.61 -18.85
N LYS A 276 -1.83 5.25 -18.12
CA LYS A 276 -1.99 6.71 -18.12
C LYS A 276 -1.04 7.34 -17.11
N TYR A 277 -0.40 8.44 -17.47
CA TYR A 277 0.49 9.19 -16.60
C TYR A 277 -0.18 10.49 -16.17
N ILE A 278 0.03 10.86 -14.91
CA ILE A 278 -0.47 12.09 -14.31
C ILE A 278 0.73 12.83 -13.74
N PHE A 279 0.84 14.12 -14.01
CA PHE A 279 1.84 14.98 -13.38
C PHE A 279 1.18 15.88 -12.33
N TYR A 280 1.87 16.09 -11.21
CA TYR A 280 1.52 17.12 -10.24
C TYR A 280 2.79 17.77 -9.67
N ASP A 281 2.71 19.07 -9.41
CA ASP A 281 3.84 19.87 -8.93
C ASP A 281 3.61 20.41 -7.50
N GLN A 282 4.52 21.29 -7.06
CA GLN A 282 4.41 21.96 -5.77
C GLN A 282 3.16 22.86 -5.66
N ASN A 283 2.74 23.50 -6.75
CA ASN A 283 1.56 24.38 -6.73
C ASN A 283 0.27 23.58 -6.52
N ASP A 284 0.17 22.42 -7.17
CA ASP A 284 -0.91 21.47 -6.98
C ASP A 284 -0.98 21.00 -5.52
N TYR A 285 0.18 20.64 -4.96
CA TYR A 285 0.29 20.21 -3.55
C TYR A 285 -0.07 21.34 -2.58
N ASP A 286 0.45 22.54 -2.79
CA ASP A 286 0.19 23.70 -1.93
C ASP A 286 -1.29 24.08 -1.96
N SER A 287 -1.92 24.03 -3.14
CA SER A 287 -3.35 24.26 -3.30
C SER A 287 -4.19 23.22 -2.54
N ALA A 288 -3.85 21.94 -2.68
CA ALA A 288 -4.51 20.85 -1.96
C ALA A 288 -4.28 20.94 -0.44
N SER A 289 -3.08 21.33 -0.03
CA SER A 289 -2.69 21.55 1.37
C SER A 289 -3.50 22.67 1.99
N ALA A 290 -3.58 23.83 1.34
CA ALA A 290 -4.36 24.97 1.80
C ALA A 290 -5.85 24.62 1.97
N GLU A 291 -6.40 23.84 1.04
CA GLU A 291 -7.78 23.39 1.12
C GLU A 291 -7.99 22.39 2.27
N LEU A 292 -7.14 21.38 2.40
CA LEU A 292 -7.28 20.34 3.41
C LEU A 292 -7.06 20.89 4.84
N LEU A 293 -6.06 21.76 5.01
CA LEU A 293 -5.74 22.41 6.29
C LEU A 293 -6.66 23.57 6.63
N GLY A 294 -7.31 24.19 5.63
CA GLY A 294 -8.30 25.24 5.82
C GLY A 294 -9.64 24.74 6.37
N ARG A 295 -9.88 23.42 6.34
CA ARG A 295 -11.08 22.80 6.89
C ARG A 295 -11.04 22.75 8.43
N PRO A 296 -12.20 22.65 9.11
CA PRO A 296 -12.24 22.50 10.56
C PRO A 296 -11.37 21.33 11.04
N GLN A 297 -10.63 21.53 12.13
CA GLN A 297 -9.75 20.49 12.66
C GLN A 297 -10.56 19.26 13.06
N THR A 298 -10.11 18.10 12.59
CA THR A 298 -10.67 16.80 12.95
C THR A 298 -9.90 16.19 14.12
N ASN A 299 -10.65 15.61 15.05
CA ASN A 299 -10.08 14.85 16.15
C ASN A 299 -9.57 13.49 15.65
N SER A 300 -8.47 13.01 16.22
CA SER A 300 -8.02 11.65 16.01
C SER A 300 -9.06 10.66 16.55
N ILE A 301 -9.38 9.63 15.77
CA ILE A 301 -10.35 8.60 16.16
C ILE A 301 -9.61 7.43 16.82
N PRO A 302 -9.81 7.16 18.12
CA PRO A 302 -9.20 6.01 18.79
C PRO A 302 -9.58 4.70 18.10
N GLY A 303 -8.62 3.77 17.99
CA GLY A 303 -8.88 2.47 17.37
C GLY A 303 -8.98 2.51 15.84
N THR A 304 -8.56 3.59 15.18
CA THR A 304 -8.53 3.72 13.71
C THR A 304 -7.86 2.52 13.02
N MET A 305 -6.81 1.93 13.62
CA MET A 305 -6.14 0.75 13.07
C MET A 305 -7.00 -0.52 13.06
N LYS A 306 -8.14 -0.55 13.77
CA LYS A 306 -9.10 -1.65 13.76
C LYS A 306 -10.22 -1.45 12.73
N LEU A 307 -10.22 -0.32 12.01
CA LEU A 307 -11.23 0.01 11.01
C LEU A 307 -10.73 -0.42 9.63
N HIS A 308 -11.34 -1.47 9.08
CA HIS A 308 -10.99 -2.00 7.76
C HIS A 308 -11.72 -1.27 6.61
N ALA A 309 -12.84 -0.60 6.90
CA ALA A 309 -13.57 0.19 5.92
C ALA A 309 -14.18 1.43 6.59
N VAL A 310 -14.20 2.53 5.84
CA VAL A 310 -14.87 3.77 6.23
C VAL A 310 -15.80 4.18 5.10
N VAL A 311 -17.05 4.42 5.46
CA VAL A 311 -18.11 4.83 4.53
C VAL A 311 -18.83 6.00 5.17
N PRO A 312 -18.86 7.19 4.55
CA PRO A 312 -19.66 8.30 5.04
C PRO A 312 -21.13 7.89 5.11
N SER A 313 -21.76 8.08 6.28
CA SER A 313 -23.20 7.99 6.39
C SER A 313 -23.82 9.18 5.67
N LEU A 314 -24.80 8.92 4.79
CA LEU A 314 -25.71 9.96 4.30
C LEU A 314 -26.55 10.42 5.49
N VAL A 315 -26.06 11.39 6.25
CA VAL A 315 -26.91 12.18 7.12
C VAL A 315 -27.24 13.41 6.29
N ASP A 316 -28.52 13.55 5.93
CA ASP A 316 -29.04 14.79 5.38
C ASP A 316 -28.48 15.96 6.20
N SER A 317 -27.99 16.99 5.52
CA SER A 317 -27.26 18.14 6.05
C SER A 317 -28.10 19.08 6.96
N LYS A 318 -28.97 18.51 7.78
CA LYS A 318 -29.66 19.16 8.89
C LYS A 318 -29.30 18.39 10.14
N VAL A 319 -28.58 19.05 11.04
CA VAL A 319 -28.06 18.57 12.35
C VAL A 319 -26.60 18.13 12.27
N LEU A 320 -25.72 19.11 12.08
CA LEU A 320 -24.55 19.34 12.91
C LEU A 320 -24.36 20.87 13.03
#